data_AF-A0A836UB64-F1
#
_entry.id   AF-A0A836UB64-F1
#
_cell.length_a   1.000
_cell.length_b   1.000
_cell.length_c   1.000
_cell.angle_alpha   90.00
_cell.angle_beta   90.00
_cell.angle_gamma   90.00
#
_symmetry.space_group_name_H-M   'P 1'
#
loop_
_entity.id
_entity.type
_entity.pdbx_description
1 polymer ?
#
loop_
_entity_poly.entity_id
_entity_poly.type
_entity_poly.pdbx_seq_one_letter_code
_entity_poly.pdbx_strand_id
1 'polypeptide(L)'
;MWTFVRVYTDDGIIGTGECSSAGHMAGPMTVKSMVLHNREMLIGEDPMNVGPLYEKLRRRGRYAGGSSAPWTFALTGIENALYDIVGKALGVPIYQLLGGRYRDRIRLYADCAAGETHTGPAYAEKARAVLEEGYSAVKFDVDNKSGGSKLDPVNYTVGAREMTHVIDLITATREAIGWDIDLAIDCHGQFDLPSA
;
A
#
# COMPACT_ATOMS: atom_id res chain seq x y z
N MET A 1 13.74 1.75 3.23
CA MET A 1 14.41 2.29 2.04
C MET A 1 13.44 2.16 0.89
N TRP A 2 13.12 3.26 0.21
CA TRP A 2 12.24 3.27 -0.96
C TRP A 2 13.04 2.94 -2.22
N THR A 3 12.41 2.24 -3.17
CA THR A 3 13.04 1.87 -4.43
C THR A 3 12.26 2.51 -5.58
N PHE A 4 12.90 3.46 -6.24
CA PHE A 4 12.35 4.12 -7.43
C PHE A 4 13.04 3.61 -8.70
N VAL A 5 12.30 3.57 -9.79
CA VAL A 5 12.77 3.18 -11.12
C VAL A 5 12.64 4.38 -12.05
N ARG A 6 13.67 4.60 -12.86
CA ARG A 6 13.62 5.52 -14.01
C ARG A 6 13.91 4.78 -15.29
N VAL A 7 13.05 5.01 -16.29
CA VAL A 7 13.20 4.48 -17.65
C VAL A 7 13.45 5.66 -18.59
N TYR A 8 14.51 5.55 -19.38
CA TYR A 8 14.94 6.58 -20.33
C TYR A 8 14.63 6.11 -21.74
N THR A 9 14.15 7.03 -22.58
CA THR A 9 13.91 6.80 -24.00
C THR A 9 14.91 7.59 -24.85
N ASP A 10 15.05 7.21 -26.11
CA ASP A 10 15.83 7.92 -27.13
C ASP A 10 15.23 9.29 -27.49
N ASP A 11 13.92 9.44 -27.41
CA ASP A 11 13.21 10.71 -27.60
C ASP A 11 13.29 11.66 -26.38
N GLY A 12 14.06 11.30 -25.35
CA GLY A 12 14.30 12.13 -24.17
C GLY A 12 13.16 12.14 -23.14
N ILE A 13 12.05 11.42 -23.39
CA ILE A 13 10.98 11.23 -22.42
C ILE A 13 11.46 10.28 -21.32
N ILE A 14 11.27 10.66 -20.07
CA ILE A 14 11.69 9.87 -18.89
C ILE A 14 10.46 9.48 -18.08
N GLY A 15 10.30 8.18 -17.87
CA GLY A 15 9.32 7.58 -16.97
C GLY A 15 9.88 7.42 -15.57
N THR A 16 9.08 7.71 -14.55
CA THR A 16 9.40 7.47 -13.14
C THR A 16 8.32 6.59 -12.53
N GLY A 17 8.74 5.56 -11.80
CA GLY A 17 7.84 4.68 -11.07
C GLY A 17 8.42 4.30 -9.71
N GLU A 18 7.54 3.91 -8.80
CA GLU A 18 7.90 3.41 -7.48
C GLU A 18 7.61 1.91 -7.41
N CYS A 19 8.59 1.14 -6.95
CA CYS A 19 8.36 -0.25 -6.57
C CYS A 19 7.63 -0.29 -5.24
N SER A 20 6.58 -1.11 -5.12
CA SER A 20 5.85 -1.26 -3.86
C SER A 20 6.80 -1.54 -2.68
N SER A 21 6.57 -0.83 -1.57
CA SER A 21 7.28 -0.99 -0.30
C SER A 21 6.49 -1.78 0.74
N ALA A 22 5.35 -2.37 0.35
CA ALA A 22 4.39 -3.00 1.27
C ALA A 22 4.96 -4.21 2.06
N GLY A 23 6.09 -4.76 1.63
CA GLY A 23 6.80 -5.81 2.37
C GLY A 23 8.18 -5.34 2.79
N HIS A 24 8.35 -4.89 4.04
CA HIS A 24 9.66 -4.50 4.58
C HIS A 24 10.69 -5.64 4.45
N MET A 25 10.22 -6.89 4.57
CA MET A 25 11.03 -8.11 4.42
C MET A 25 11.36 -8.49 2.98
N ALA A 26 10.69 -7.91 1.97
CA ALA A 26 11.03 -8.17 0.58
C ALA A 26 12.45 -7.68 0.23
N GLY A 27 12.97 -6.73 1.02
CA GLY A 27 14.34 -6.27 0.93
C GLY A 27 14.55 -5.31 -0.26
N PRO A 28 14.87 -4.03 -0.04
CA PRO A 28 15.04 -3.06 -1.12
C PRO A 28 16.12 -3.47 -2.13
N MET A 29 17.17 -4.14 -1.65
CA MET A 29 18.25 -4.66 -2.50
C MET A 29 17.80 -5.80 -3.40
N THR A 30 16.91 -6.68 -2.92
CA THR A 30 16.33 -7.76 -3.73
C THR A 30 15.46 -7.17 -4.83
N VAL A 31 14.59 -6.20 -4.49
CA VAL A 31 13.75 -5.49 -5.46
C VAL A 31 14.61 -4.79 -6.51
N LYS A 32 15.66 -4.08 -6.10
CA LYS A 32 16.63 -3.45 -7.03
C LYS A 32 17.25 -4.48 -7.96
N SER A 33 17.70 -5.62 -7.45
CA SER A 33 18.26 -6.69 -8.27
C SER A 33 17.24 -7.24 -9.28
N MET A 34 15.97 -7.37 -8.89
CA MET A 34 14.90 -7.79 -9.80
C MET A 34 14.65 -6.75 -10.90
N VAL A 35 14.64 -5.45 -10.58
CA VAL A 35 14.55 -4.39 -11.59
C VAL A 35 15.72 -4.47 -12.59
N LEU A 36 16.95 -4.56 -12.08
CA LEU A 36 18.15 -4.64 -12.93
C LEU A 36 18.17 -5.92 -13.78
N HIS A 37 17.70 -7.05 -13.26
CA HIS A 37 17.61 -8.29 -14.02
C HIS A 37 16.61 -8.19 -15.18
N ASN A 38 15.53 -7.42 -15.02
CA ASN A 38 14.53 -7.21 -16.08
C ASN A 38 14.96 -6.13 -17.10
N ARG A 39 16.03 -5.36 -16.83
CA ARG A 39 16.51 -4.27 -17.70
C ARG A 39 16.73 -4.72 -19.14
N GLU A 40 17.48 -5.80 -19.34
CA GLU A 40 17.87 -6.26 -20.69
C GLU A 40 16.66 -6.57 -21.58
N MET A 41 15.54 -6.94 -20.98
CA MET A 41 14.30 -7.24 -21.69
C MET A 41 13.53 -6.00 -22.15
N LEU A 42 13.92 -4.80 -21.67
CA LEU A 42 13.28 -3.53 -21.97
C LEU A 42 14.11 -2.65 -22.91
N ILE A 43 15.43 -2.87 -22.98
CA ILE A 43 16.30 -2.06 -23.85
C ILE A 43 15.96 -2.34 -25.31
N GLY A 44 15.67 -1.28 -26.07
CA GLY A 44 15.29 -1.34 -27.48
C GLY A 44 13.83 -1.68 -27.74
N GLU A 45 13.03 -1.87 -26.68
CA GLU A 45 11.59 -2.05 -26.81
C GLU A 45 10.85 -0.71 -26.87
N ASP A 46 9.70 -0.71 -27.54
CA ASP A 46 8.81 0.45 -27.58
C ASP A 46 7.98 0.55 -26.29
N PRO A 47 8.15 1.62 -25.47
CA PRO A 47 7.46 1.78 -24.19
C PRO A 47 5.94 1.99 -24.34
N MET A 48 5.44 2.26 -25.54
CA MET A 48 4.00 2.38 -25.82
C MET A 48 3.28 1.03 -25.65
N ASN A 49 4.00 -0.08 -25.70
CA ASN A 49 3.46 -1.44 -25.59
C ASN A 49 3.46 -1.95 -24.14
N VAL A 50 2.92 -1.18 -23.19
CA VAL A 50 2.98 -1.47 -21.74
C VAL A 50 2.46 -2.87 -21.39
N GLY A 51 1.28 -3.26 -21.89
CA GLY A 51 0.69 -4.57 -21.62
C GLY A 51 1.55 -5.75 -22.09
N PRO A 52 1.96 -5.79 -23.38
CA PRO A 52 2.92 -6.78 -23.87
C PRO A 52 4.23 -6.82 -23.09
N LEU A 53 4.81 -5.66 -22.75
CA LEU A 53 6.03 -5.58 -21.95
C LEU A 53 5.83 -6.15 -20.55
N TYR A 54 4.75 -5.78 -19.87
CA TYR A 54 4.39 -6.32 -18.57
C TYR A 54 4.28 -7.85 -18.63
N GLU A 55 3.54 -8.40 -19.60
CA GLU A 55 3.37 -9.86 -19.73
C GLU A 55 4.70 -10.56 -20.06
N LYS A 56 5.57 -9.95 -20.88
CA LYS A 56 6.94 -10.43 -21.15
C LYS A 56 7.74 -10.56 -19.86
N LEU A 57 7.75 -9.53 -19.01
CA LEU A 57 8.44 -9.56 -17.74
C LEU A 57 7.79 -10.56 -16.77
N ARG A 58 6.46 -10.54 -16.61
CA ARG A 58 5.73 -11.47 -15.72
C ARG A 58 6.01 -12.93 -16.07
N ARG A 59 5.99 -13.30 -17.35
CA ARG A 59 6.28 -14.67 -17.83
C ARG A 59 7.74 -15.07 -17.69
N ARG A 60 8.66 -14.11 -17.64
CA ARG A 60 10.09 -14.40 -17.40
C ARG A 60 10.31 -14.97 -16.01
N GLY A 61 9.56 -14.48 -15.02
CA GLY A 61 9.63 -14.94 -13.64
C GLY A 61 9.03 -16.32 -13.36
N ARG A 62 8.43 -17.01 -14.35
CA ARG A 62 7.63 -18.23 -14.14
C ARG A 62 8.32 -19.35 -13.34
N TYR A 63 9.64 -19.49 -13.47
CA TYR A 63 10.44 -20.50 -12.74
C TYR A 63 11.32 -19.89 -11.64
N ALA A 64 11.21 -18.58 -11.40
CA ALA A 64 12.03 -17.82 -10.46
C ALA A 64 11.17 -17.12 -9.39
N GLY A 65 9.96 -17.64 -9.13
CA GLY A 65 9.03 -17.00 -8.20
C GLY A 65 8.42 -15.72 -8.77
N GLY A 66 7.88 -15.78 -9.99
CA GLY A 66 7.26 -14.63 -10.68
C GLY A 66 6.02 -14.04 -9.98
N SER A 67 5.53 -14.70 -8.92
CA SER A 67 4.50 -14.22 -8.01
C SER A 67 5.04 -13.81 -6.64
N SER A 68 6.36 -13.86 -6.43
CA SER A 68 6.99 -13.42 -5.18
C SER A 68 6.86 -11.91 -5.02
N ALA A 69 6.87 -11.45 -3.76
CA ALA A 69 6.78 -10.03 -3.46
C ALA A 69 7.92 -9.21 -4.14
N PRO A 70 9.21 -9.59 -4.06
CA PRO A 70 10.26 -8.80 -4.71
C PRO A 70 10.12 -8.70 -6.24
N TRP A 71 9.66 -9.79 -6.89
CA TRP A 71 9.41 -9.78 -8.33
C TRP A 71 8.25 -8.85 -8.68
N THR A 72 7.11 -9.02 -8.00
CA THR A 72 5.91 -8.21 -8.20
C THR A 72 6.20 -6.73 -7.96
N PHE A 73 6.95 -6.40 -6.90
CA PHE A 73 7.32 -5.02 -6.57
C PHE A 73 8.21 -4.40 -7.66
N ALA A 74 9.16 -5.14 -8.22
CA ALA A 74 9.94 -4.67 -9.35
C ALA A 74 9.06 -4.38 -10.58
N LEU A 75 8.10 -5.27 -10.89
CA LEU A 75 7.16 -5.06 -11.98
C LEU A 75 6.30 -3.81 -11.78
N THR A 76 5.80 -3.55 -10.56
CA THR A 76 5.01 -2.34 -10.28
C THR A 76 5.78 -1.06 -10.59
N GLY A 77 7.05 -0.98 -10.18
CA GLY A 77 7.87 0.21 -10.45
C GLY A 77 8.18 0.41 -11.93
N ILE A 78 8.42 -0.69 -12.66
CA ILE A 78 8.65 -0.64 -14.11
C ILE A 78 7.37 -0.22 -14.84
N GLU A 79 6.25 -0.88 -14.57
CA GLU A 79 4.97 -0.62 -15.23
C GLU A 79 4.50 0.83 -14.97
N ASN A 80 4.63 1.33 -13.75
CA ASN A 80 4.35 2.73 -13.42
C ASN A 80 5.21 3.69 -14.25
N ALA A 81 6.51 3.41 -14.40
CA ALA A 81 7.41 4.22 -15.23
C ALA A 81 7.04 4.18 -16.72
N LEU A 82 6.59 3.03 -17.24
CA LEU A 82 6.12 2.91 -18.62
C LEU A 82 4.83 3.71 -18.85
N TYR A 83 3.84 3.63 -17.96
CA TYR A 83 2.63 4.46 -18.06
C TYR A 83 2.92 5.96 -17.95
N ASP A 84 3.90 6.36 -17.13
CA ASP A 84 4.37 7.74 -17.06
C ASP A 84 4.98 8.20 -18.40
N ILE A 85 5.75 7.35 -19.08
CA ILE A 85 6.22 7.62 -20.45
C ILE A 85 5.05 7.80 -21.41
N VAL A 86 4.10 6.86 -21.45
CA VAL A 86 2.96 6.91 -22.37
C VAL A 86 2.11 8.16 -22.14
N GLY A 87 1.83 8.51 -20.87
CA GLY A 87 1.10 9.72 -20.53
C GLY A 87 1.82 10.98 -21.02
N LYS A 88 3.14 11.07 -20.81
CA LYS A 88 3.97 12.20 -21.28
C LYS A 88 4.04 12.27 -22.80
N ALA A 89 4.24 11.15 -23.48
CA ALA A 89 4.33 11.08 -24.94
C ALA A 89 3.02 11.50 -25.61
N LEU A 90 1.87 11.13 -25.02
CA LEU A 90 0.55 11.48 -25.53
C LEU A 90 0.03 12.83 -25.02
N GLY A 91 0.71 13.46 -24.06
CA GLY A 91 0.27 14.72 -23.45
C GLY A 91 -1.01 14.60 -22.63
N VAL A 92 -1.29 13.42 -22.06
CA VAL A 92 -2.50 13.15 -21.26
C VAL A 92 -2.16 12.62 -19.86
N PRO A 93 -2.96 12.94 -18.84
CA PRO A 93 -2.80 12.31 -17.53
C PRO A 93 -3.13 10.81 -17.60
N ILE A 94 -2.40 9.99 -16.84
CA ILE A 94 -2.47 8.51 -16.91
C ILE A 94 -3.89 7.98 -16.74
N TYR A 95 -4.74 8.60 -15.91
CA TYR A 95 -6.12 8.14 -15.72
C TYR A 95 -6.94 8.12 -17.04
N GLN A 96 -6.59 8.94 -18.04
CA GLN A 96 -7.23 8.91 -19.36
C GLN A 96 -6.92 7.62 -20.11
N LEU A 97 -5.73 7.06 -19.90
CA LEU A 97 -5.33 5.76 -20.46
C LEU A 97 -6.08 4.59 -19.79
N LEU A 98 -6.58 4.79 -18.57
CA LEU A 98 -7.25 3.79 -17.74
C LEU A 98 -8.78 3.85 -17.79
N GLY A 99 -9.35 4.47 -18.84
CA GLY A 99 -10.80 4.57 -19.04
C GLY A 99 -11.40 5.94 -18.68
N GLY A 100 -10.58 6.92 -18.32
CA GLY A 100 -11.00 8.31 -18.18
C GLY A 100 -11.47 8.70 -16.77
N ARG A 101 -12.04 9.90 -16.67
CA ARG A 101 -12.47 10.49 -15.40
C ARG A 101 -13.86 10.01 -15.01
N TYR A 102 -13.96 9.26 -13.92
CA TYR A 102 -15.24 8.77 -13.36
C TYR A 102 -15.84 9.69 -12.29
N ARG A 103 -15.04 10.59 -11.71
CA ARG A 103 -15.44 11.48 -10.60
C ARG A 103 -14.55 12.71 -10.53
N ASP A 104 -15.07 13.78 -9.96
CA ASP A 104 -14.34 15.04 -9.85
C ASP A 104 -13.43 15.13 -8.62
N ARG A 105 -13.81 14.40 -7.56
CA ARG A 105 -13.10 14.33 -6.28
C ARG A 105 -13.02 12.89 -5.78
N ILE A 106 -11.95 12.58 -5.06
CA ILE A 106 -11.75 11.29 -4.40
C ILE A 106 -11.85 11.54 -2.89
N ARG A 107 -12.75 10.82 -2.21
CA ARG A 107 -12.84 10.86 -0.74
C ARG A 107 -11.61 10.16 -0.16
N LEU A 108 -10.90 10.82 0.74
CA LEU A 108 -9.76 10.27 1.45
C LEU A 108 -10.18 9.87 2.86
N TYR A 109 -9.63 8.75 3.34
CA TYR A 109 -9.59 8.44 4.76
C TYR A 109 -8.19 8.74 5.27
N ALA A 110 -8.06 8.98 6.57
CA ALA A 110 -6.78 9.13 7.23
C ALA A 110 -6.38 7.80 7.89
N ASP A 111 -5.24 7.26 7.46
CA ASP A 111 -4.57 6.18 8.19
C ASP A 111 -3.90 6.77 9.44
N CYS A 112 -4.49 6.52 10.61
CA CYS A 112 -4.05 7.11 11.85
C CYS A 112 -2.98 6.27 12.56
N ALA A 113 -2.74 5.04 12.09
CA ALA A 113 -2.03 4.01 12.83
C ALA A 113 -2.58 3.82 14.26
N ALA A 114 -2.02 4.53 15.25
CA ALA A 114 -2.44 4.51 16.65
C ALA A 114 -2.65 5.92 17.20
N GLY A 115 -3.31 6.01 18.36
CA GLY A 115 -3.21 7.18 19.23
C GLY A 115 -1.79 7.36 19.79
N GLU A 116 -1.54 8.48 20.47
CA GLU A 116 -0.24 8.73 21.14
C GLU A 116 0.10 7.61 22.14
N THR A 117 -0.92 7.03 22.76
CA THR A 117 -0.84 5.80 23.53
C THR A 117 -1.85 4.77 23.01
N HIS A 118 -1.68 3.52 23.42
CA HIS A 118 -2.58 2.43 23.09
C HIS A 118 -3.75 2.38 24.08
N THR A 119 -4.54 3.45 24.12
CA THR A 119 -5.71 3.56 25.00
C THR A 119 -6.89 4.14 24.22
N GLY A 120 -8.12 3.77 24.60
CA GLY A 120 -9.32 4.31 23.96
C GLY A 120 -9.35 5.85 23.89
N PRO A 121 -9.05 6.57 24.99
CA PRO A 121 -8.99 8.04 24.98
C PRO A 121 -7.98 8.63 23.98
N ALA A 122 -6.78 8.04 23.86
CA ALA A 122 -5.77 8.53 22.93
C ALA A 122 -6.17 8.31 21.46
N TYR A 123 -6.84 7.20 21.16
CA TYR A 123 -7.38 6.94 19.83
C TYR A 123 -8.53 7.92 19.51
N ALA A 124 -9.43 8.14 20.46
CA ALA A 124 -10.51 9.12 20.35
C ALA A 124 -9.99 10.55 20.10
N GLU A 125 -8.95 10.98 20.81
CA GLU A 125 -8.32 12.28 20.61
C GLU A 125 -7.70 12.41 19.22
N LYS A 126 -6.91 11.40 18.80
CA LYS A 126 -6.32 11.37 17.46
C LYS A 126 -7.39 11.43 16.37
N ALA A 127 -8.47 10.68 16.54
CA ALA A 127 -9.58 10.66 15.60
C ALA A 127 -10.23 12.04 15.45
N ARG A 128 -10.51 12.74 16.56
CA ARG A 128 -11.06 14.10 16.52
C ARG A 128 -10.14 15.09 15.82
N ALA A 129 -8.85 15.08 16.14
CA ALA A 129 -7.87 15.96 15.51
C ALA A 129 -7.84 15.77 13.98
N VAL A 130 -7.91 14.52 13.51
CA VAL A 130 -7.95 14.20 12.09
C VAL A 130 -9.27 14.63 11.42
N LEU A 131 -10.40 14.59 12.13
CA LEU A 131 -11.65 15.15 11.60
C LEU A 131 -11.60 16.68 11.49
N GLU A 132 -10.91 17.36 12.42
CA GLU A 132 -10.69 18.81 12.34
C GLU A 132 -9.84 19.22 11.13
N GLU A 133 -8.98 18.33 10.63
CA GLU A 133 -8.26 18.51 9.35
C GLU A 133 -9.17 18.36 8.11
N GLY A 134 -10.43 17.94 8.30
CA GLY A 134 -11.44 17.83 7.24
C GLY A 134 -11.61 16.42 6.66
N TYR A 135 -10.99 15.40 7.26
CA TYR A 135 -11.27 14.02 6.89
C TYR A 135 -12.68 13.62 7.31
N SER A 136 -13.28 12.71 6.53
CA SER A 136 -14.62 12.17 6.80
C SER A 136 -14.61 10.67 7.07
N ALA A 137 -13.42 10.08 7.18
CA ALA A 137 -13.21 8.67 7.47
C ALA A 137 -11.82 8.49 8.09
N VAL A 138 -11.70 7.57 9.04
CA VAL A 138 -10.44 7.27 9.73
C VAL A 138 -10.21 5.76 9.77
N LYS A 139 -8.94 5.35 9.81
CA LYS A 139 -8.52 3.96 10.03
C LYS A 139 -7.56 3.90 11.21
N PHE A 140 -7.72 2.90 12.06
CA PHE A 140 -6.81 2.63 13.17
C PHE A 140 -6.38 1.17 13.21
N ASP A 141 -5.16 0.97 13.65
CA ASP A 141 -4.52 -0.31 13.94
C ASP A 141 -4.89 -0.73 15.36
N VAL A 142 -5.47 -1.91 15.52
CA VAL A 142 -5.93 -2.43 16.82
C VAL A 142 -5.09 -3.61 17.33
N ASP A 143 -4.17 -4.09 16.50
CA ASP A 143 -3.31 -5.25 16.73
C ASP A 143 -1.93 -4.87 17.31
N ASN A 144 -1.78 -3.63 17.79
CA ASN A 144 -0.50 -3.09 18.24
C ASN A 144 0.07 -3.78 19.49
N LYS A 145 1.19 -4.49 19.32
CA LYS A 145 1.86 -5.30 20.37
C LYS A 145 2.19 -4.53 21.66
N SER A 146 2.42 -3.22 21.56
CA SER A 146 2.81 -2.36 22.69
C SER A 146 1.66 -2.02 23.65
N GLY A 147 0.40 -2.27 23.27
CA GLY A 147 -0.80 -1.99 24.08
C GLY A 147 -1.27 -3.15 24.97
N GLY A 148 -0.57 -4.30 24.94
CA GLY A 148 -1.02 -5.52 25.61
C GLY A 148 -2.02 -6.35 24.81
N SER A 149 -2.15 -6.09 23.51
CA SER A 149 -3.00 -6.84 22.57
C SER A 149 -2.39 -8.16 22.09
N LYS A 150 -1.09 -8.39 22.34
CA LYS A 150 -0.44 -9.67 22.01
C LYS A 150 0.43 -10.18 23.15
N LEU A 151 -0.17 -10.98 24.03
CA LEU A 151 0.44 -11.63 25.18
C LEU A 151 1.23 -12.87 24.78
N ASP A 152 0.77 -13.58 23.76
CA ASP A 152 1.44 -14.77 23.22
C ASP A 152 2.12 -14.43 21.87
N PRO A 153 3.46 -14.44 21.78
CA PRO A 153 4.18 -14.09 20.56
C PRO A 153 4.12 -15.17 19.48
N VAL A 154 3.64 -16.38 19.78
CA VAL A 154 3.59 -17.51 18.83
C VAL A 154 2.16 -17.95 18.52
N ASN A 155 1.20 -17.73 19.42
CA ASN A 155 -0.21 -18.01 19.17
C ASN A 155 -0.95 -16.76 18.70
N TYR A 156 -1.43 -16.79 17.47
CA TYR A 156 -2.16 -15.67 16.87
C TYR A 156 -3.65 -15.57 17.27
N THR A 157 -4.19 -16.57 17.98
CA THR A 157 -5.55 -16.48 18.55
C THR A 157 -5.65 -15.32 19.55
N VAL A 158 -6.76 -14.56 19.48
CA VAL A 158 -7.03 -13.42 20.36
C VAL A 158 -7.66 -13.92 21.66
N GLY A 159 -6.98 -13.70 22.78
CA GLY A 159 -7.50 -14.02 24.12
C GLY A 159 -8.51 -12.99 24.64
N ALA A 160 -9.25 -13.34 25.69
CA ALA A 160 -10.30 -12.47 26.25
C ALA A 160 -9.82 -11.06 26.65
N ARG A 161 -8.60 -10.96 27.21
CA ARG A 161 -8.01 -9.66 27.58
C ARG A 161 -7.65 -8.81 26.35
N GLU A 162 -7.07 -9.44 25.34
CA GLU A 162 -6.71 -8.79 24.07
C GLU A 162 -7.96 -8.31 23.34
N MET A 163 -8.99 -9.16 23.28
CA MET A 163 -10.30 -8.82 22.71
C MET A 163 -10.94 -7.63 23.44
N THR A 164 -10.93 -7.63 24.77
CA THR A 164 -11.47 -6.50 25.56
C THR A 164 -10.74 -5.21 25.24
N HIS A 165 -9.42 -5.24 25.08
CA HIS A 165 -8.64 -4.06 24.73
C HIS A 165 -8.97 -3.55 23.33
N VAL A 166 -9.04 -4.44 22.33
CA VAL A 166 -9.45 -4.08 20.96
C VAL A 166 -10.84 -3.43 20.96
N ILE A 167 -11.80 -4.02 21.67
CA ILE A 167 -13.15 -3.47 21.80
C ILE A 167 -13.13 -2.08 22.44
N ASP A 168 -12.32 -1.86 23.48
CA ASP A 168 -12.18 -0.54 24.13
C ASP A 168 -11.66 0.53 23.15
N LEU A 169 -10.61 0.22 22.38
CA LEU A 169 -10.06 1.13 21.37
C LEU A 169 -11.11 1.51 20.32
N ILE A 170 -11.82 0.51 19.79
CA ILE A 170 -12.86 0.70 18.76
C ILE A 170 -14.02 1.50 19.34
N THR A 171 -14.49 1.15 20.54
CA THR A 171 -15.65 1.79 21.19
C THR A 171 -15.36 3.25 21.47
N ALA A 172 -14.23 3.57 22.11
CA ALA A 172 -13.87 4.94 22.42
C ALA A 172 -13.71 5.80 21.15
N THR A 173 -13.08 5.25 20.10
CA THR A 173 -12.97 5.93 18.80
C THR A 173 -14.35 6.18 18.19
N ARG A 174 -15.22 5.17 18.19
CA ARG A 174 -16.57 5.26 17.64
C ARG A 174 -17.43 6.29 18.37
N GLU A 175 -17.42 6.28 19.70
CA GLU A 175 -18.13 7.27 20.51
C GLU A 175 -17.62 8.68 20.26
N ALA A 176 -16.32 8.84 20.03
CA ALA A 176 -15.70 10.14 19.80
C ALA A 176 -16.05 10.78 18.45
N ILE A 177 -16.20 9.97 17.40
CA ILE A 177 -16.47 10.44 16.03
C ILE A 177 -17.95 10.36 15.64
N GLY A 178 -18.79 9.73 16.47
CA GLY A 178 -20.20 9.47 16.16
C GLY A 178 -20.39 8.33 15.16
N TRP A 179 -21.63 8.11 14.73
CA TRP A 179 -22.02 6.95 13.89
C TRP A 179 -22.15 7.26 12.39
N ASP A 180 -22.01 8.53 12.00
CA ASP A 180 -22.07 8.97 10.59
C ASP A 180 -20.68 9.03 9.92
N ILE A 181 -19.60 8.88 10.69
CA ILE A 181 -18.23 8.87 10.19
C ILE A 181 -17.76 7.42 10.00
N ASP A 182 -17.13 7.13 8.86
CA ASP A 182 -16.60 5.78 8.61
C ASP A 182 -15.36 5.52 9.49
N LEU A 183 -15.33 4.36 10.15
CA LEU A 183 -14.19 3.85 10.91
C LEU A 183 -13.76 2.53 10.30
N ALA A 184 -12.56 2.48 9.76
CA ALA A 184 -11.92 1.25 9.32
C ALA A 184 -10.99 0.73 10.42
N ILE A 185 -10.91 -0.59 10.55
CA ILE A 185 -10.07 -1.29 11.52
C ILE A 185 -9.03 -2.10 10.77
N ASP A 186 -7.75 -1.85 11.05
CA ASP A 186 -6.64 -2.62 10.51
C ASP A 186 -6.12 -3.60 11.57
N CYS A 187 -5.94 -4.85 11.15
CA CYS A 187 -5.44 -5.94 11.99
C CYS A 187 -4.13 -6.54 11.44
N HIS A 188 -3.59 -5.99 10.35
CA HIS A 188 -2.35 -6.39 9.68
C HIS A 188 -2.07 -7.89 9.52
N GLY A 189 -3.13 -8.70 9.40
CA GLY A 189 -3.02 -10.16 9.37
C GLY A 189 -2.40 -10.78 10.63
N GLN A 190 -2.42 -10.09 11.77
CA GLN A 190 -1.92 -10.59 13.06
C GLN A 190 -2.93 -11.52 13.75
N PHE A 191 -4.20 -11.51 13.37
CA PHE A 191 -5.20 -12.41 13.96
C PHE A 191 -5.34 -13.67 13.12
N ASP A 192 -5.54 -14.81 13.79
CA ASP A 192 -5.90 -16.04 13.10
C ASP A 192 -7.35 -15.96 12.57
N LEU A 193 -7.69 -16.87 11.65
CA LEU A 193 -9.00 -16.87 11.00
C LEU A 193 -10.19 -16.91 12.00
N PRO A 194 -10.15 -17.67 13.11
CA PRO A 194 -11.23 -17.64 14.10
C PRO A 194 -11.38 -16.31 14.86
N SER A 195 -10.30 -15.54 15.01
CA SER A 195 -10.32 -14.30 15.79
C SER A 195 -10.58 -13.04 14.95
N ALA A 196 -10.38 -13.12 13.63
CA ALA A 196 -10.60 -12.02 12.68
C ALA A 196 -12.08 -11.83 12.33
#